data_AF-A0A182M1I7-F1
#
_entry.id   AF-A0A182M1I7-F1
#
_cell.length_a   1.000
_cell.length_b   1.000
_cell.length_c   1.000
_cell.angle_alpha   90.00
_cell.angle_beta   90.00
_cell.angle_gamma   90.00
#
_symmetry.space_group_name_H-M   'P 1'
#
loop_
_entity.id
_entity.type
_entity.pdbx_description
1 polymer ?
#
loop_
_entity_poly.entity_id
_entity_poly.type
_entity_poly.pdbx_seq_one_letter_code
_entity_poly.pdbx_strand_id
1 'polypeptide(L)'
;MVLEEISVGITLNRSRHLHRRYKDGRGTHEGTLQPGGWNFPTDVFPKSEFPNHKVRFFVGGCAGFGVTGGVHRLWCHRSYKAKLPLRIILMCCYSIAGQNTIYDWVRDHRIHHKYSETDGDPHNANRGFLYAHVGWLMLRKHPECIKKGRLIDMSDIVSDPVVQFHHKNFVLMKLLFCFILPTFIPWYFFGETFLMSFFSQCFVRYVLSLNFTWLVNSAAHLYGNHPYDKRINPAENRAVSVVAMGEGWHNYHHVFPWDYKAAELGNYSVNVTTFWLDVFSKIGWAYDLKQPSKDLVRRTIEKYGDGTHITARIGHMEEVPAPADS
;
A
#
# COMPACT_ATOMS: atom_id res chain seq x y z
N MET A 1 -2.68 -31.13 13.98
CA MET A 1 -3.23 -31.55 15.28
C MET A 1 -2.73 -30.50 16.27
N VAL A 2 -3.39 -29.37 16.49
CA VAL A 2 -4.79 -29.12 16.84
C VAL A 2 -5.27 -27.85 16.11
N LEU A 3 -6.31 -27.96 15.29
CA LEU A 3 -7.13 -26.86 14.77
C LEU A 3 -8.54 -27.43 14.64
N GLU A 4 -9.32 -27.34 15.71
CA GLU A 4 -10.74 -27.63 15.70
C GLU A 4 -11.51 -26.43 16.24
N GLU A 5 -12.53 -26.07 15.47
CA GLU A 5 -13.77 -25.41 15.86
C GLU A 5 -13.72 -23.97 16.39
N ILE A 6 -14.15 -23.04 15.55
CA ILE A 6 -15.38 -22.25 15.76
C ILE A 6 -15.95 -21.97 14.35
N SER A 7 -17.03 -22.67 14.01
CA SER A 7 -17.87 -22.41 12.84
C SER A 7 -19.20 -21.91 13.35
N VAL A 8 -19.47 -20.61 13.23
CA VAL A 8 -20.80 -20.05 13.49
C VAL A 8 -21.50 -19.91 12.14
N GLY A 9 -22.41 -20.84 11.88
CA GLY A 9 -23.31 -20.81 10.75
C GLY A 9 -24.37 -19.72 10.93
N ILE A 10 -24.52 -18.86 9.92
CA ILE A 10 -25.68 -17.98 9.78
C ILE A 10 -26.58 -18.60 8.72
N THR A 11 -27.64 -19.25 9.19
CA THR A 11 -28.76 -19.73 8.37
C THR A 11 -29.68 -18.54 8.07
N LEU A 12 -29.77 -18.15 6.80
CA LEU A 12 -30.77 -17.21 6.29
C LEU A 12 -32.14 -17.89 6.29
N ASN A 13 -33.02 -17.51 7.21
CA ASN A 13 -34.41 -17.97 7.20
C ASN A 13 -35.33 -16.88 6.62
N ARG A 14 -35.91 -17.16 5.45
CA ARG A 14 -36.98 -16.36 4.83
C ARG A 14 -38.24 -16.51 5.68
N SER A 15 -38.79 -15.41 6.21
CA SER A 15 -40.16 -15.44 6.76
C SER A 15 -41.14 -14.71 5.85
N ARG A 16 -42.19 -15.45 5.50
CA ARG A 16 -43.35 -15.09 4.68
C ARG A 16 -44.32 -14.17 5.44
N HIS A 17 -45.13 -13.47 4.66
CA HIS A 17 -46.30 -12.69 5.07
C HIS A 17 -47.22 -13.41 6.05
N LEU A 18 -47.65 -12.69 7.09
CA LEU A 18 -48.89 -12.96 7.82
C LEU A 18 -49.58 -11.63 8.14
N HIS A 19 -50.73 -11.40 7.49
CA HIS A 19 -51.71 -10.40 7.88
C HIS A 19 -52.37 -10.84 9.20
N ARG A 20 -52.36 -9.98 10.21
CA ARG A 20 -53.27 -10.08 11.37
C ARG A 20 -54.15 -8.84 11.42
N ARG A 21 -55.45 -9.05 11.16
CA ARG A 21 -56.50 -8.07 11.47
C ARG A 21 -56.67 -8.02 12.99
N TYR A 22 -56.71 -6.82 13.54
CA TYR A 22 -57.26 -6.57 14.87
C TYR A 22 -58.45 -5.61 14.70
N LYS A 23 -59.63 -6.02 15.19
CA LYS A 23 -60.78 -5.15 15.39
C LYS A 23 -60.72 -4.69 16.84
N ASP A 24 -60.57 -3.39 17.03
CA ASP A 24 -60.88 -2.71 18.28
C ASP A 24 -62.07 -1.80 17.99
N GLY A 25 -63.18 -2.05 18.70
CA GLY A 25 -64.27 -1.11 18.79
C GLY A 25 -64.05 -0.21 19.99
N ARG A 26 -63.86 1.09 19.74
CA ARG A 26 -64.26 2.22 20.58
C ARG A 26 -63.84 3.55 19.93
N GLY A 27 -64.82 4.42 19.67
CA GLY A 27 -64.70 5.90 19.70
C GLY A 27 -63.85 6.58 18.62
N THR A 28 -64.47 7.51 17.90
CA THR A 28 -63.79 8.49 17.04
C THR A 28 -63.07 9.53 17.90
N HIS A 29 -61.75 9.55 17.85
CA HIS A 29 -60.94 10.70 18.25
C HIS A 29 -60.19 11.24 17.04
N GLU A 30 -60.54 12.44 16.59
CA GLU A 30 -59.73 13.21 15.65
C GLU A 30 -58.49 13.73 16.38
N GLY A 31 -57.39 12.98 16.25
CA GLY A 31 -56.05 13.44 16.61
C GLY A 31 -55.23 13.58 15.34
N THR A 32 -54.87 14.80 14.98
CA THR A 32 -53.89 15.08 13.93
C THR A 32 -52.53 14.54 14.38
N LEU A 33 -52.14 13.38 13.84
CA LEU A 33 -50.79 12.84 13.98
C LEU A 33 -49.83 13.77 13.24
N GLN A 34 -49.12 14.63 13.99
CA GLN A 34 -47.93 15.26 13.45
C GLN A 34 -46.89 14.17 13.15
N PRO A 35 -46.20 14.21 12.00
CA PRO A 35 -45.17 13.23 11.70
C PRO A 35 -44.08 13.36 12.76
N GLY A 36 -43.91 12.31 13.55
CA GLY A 36 -42.82 12.19 14.51
C GLY A 36 -41.50 12.34 13.78
N GLY A 37 -40.92 13.53 13.87
CA GLY A 37 -39.57 13.79 13.39
C GLY A 37 -38.63 12.87 14.13
N TRP A 38 -37.96 11.98 13.41
CA TRP A 38 -36.78 11.32 13.90
C TRP A 38 -35.69 12.38 14.04
N ASN A 39 -35.68 13.07 15.19
CA ASN A 39 -34.57 13.93 15.58
C ASN A 39 -33.39 13.01 15.90
N PHE A 40 -32.59 12.68 14.89
CA PHE A 40 -31.23 12.25 15.15
C PHE A 40 -30.53 13.39 15.88
N PRO A 41 -29.89 13.16 17.04
CA PRO A 41 -29.08 14.19 17.66
C PRO A 41 -27.99 14.58 16.66
N THR A 42 -28.05 15.78 16.13
CA THR A 42 -27.02 16.34 15.24
C THR A 42 -25.71 16.63 15.98
N ASP A 43 -25.69 16.38 17.28
CA ASP A 43 -24.66 16.79 18.23
C ASP A 43 -23.69 15.64 18.55
N VAL A 44 -23.89 14.45 17.96
CA VAL A 44 -22.98 13.30 18.11
C VAL A 44 -21.63 13.55 17.43
N PHE A 45 -21.61 14.43 16.43
CA PHE A 45 -20.38 14.94 15.85
C PHE A 45 -20.30 16.42 16.19
N PRO A 46 -19.37 16.83 17.06
CA PRO A 46 -19.05 18.24 17.22
C PRO A 46 -18.86 18.85 15.83
N LYS A 47 -19.30 20.10 15.66
CA LYS A 47 -18.83 20.93 14.55
C LYS A 47 -17.32 21.14 14.73
N SER A 48 -16.52 20.14 14.39
CA SER A 48 -15.08 20.19 14.46
C SER A 48 -14.54 19.68 13.15
N GLU A 49 -14.15 20.63 12.31
CA GLU A 49 -13.00 20.48 11.42
C GLU A 49 -11.97 19.57 12.11
N PHE A 50 -11.50 18.50 11.45
CA PHE A 50 -10.40 17.68 11.98
C PHE A 50 -9.16 18.59 12.13
N PRO A 51 -8.87 19.18 13.31
CA PRO A 51 -7.93 20.29 13.42
C PRO A 51 -6.51 19.78 13.14
N ASN A 52 -6.26 18.51 13.49
CA ASN A 52 -4.96 17.88 13.41
C ASN A 52 -4.77 16.98 12.17
N HIS A 53 -5.35 17.37 11.04
CA HIS A 53 -5.07 16.72 9.74
C HIS A 53 -3.57 16.58 9.47
N LYS A 54 -2.74 17.55 9.92
CA LYS A 54 -1.28 17.52 9.82
C LYS A 54 -0.66 16.32 10.52
N VAL A 55 -1.10 15.98 11.74
CA VAL A 55 -0.60 14.82 12.48
C VAL A 55 -0.99 13.53 11.76
N ARG A 56 -2.23 13.44 11.27
CA ARG A 56 -2.69 12.32 10.45
C ARG A 56 -1.83 12.11 9.21
N PHE A 57 -1.57 13.18 8.44
CA PHE A 57 -0.73 13.11 7.23
C PHE A 57 0.71 12.76 7.56
N PHE A 58 1.27 13.30 8.66
CA PHE A 58 2.62 12.96 9.11
C PHE A 58 2.74 11.48 9.47
N VAL A 59 1.84 10.95 10.32
CA VAL A 59 1.83 9.53 10.71
C VAL A 59 1.61 8.63 9.50
N GLY A 60 0.72 9.03 8.58
CA GLY A 60 0.53 8.34 7.30
C GLY A 60 1.77 8.34 6.42
N GLY A 61 2.50 9.45 6.35
CA GLY A 61 3.78 9.55 5.62
C GLY A 61 4.87 8.67 6.23
N CYS A 62 4.96 8.61 7.57
CA CYS A 62 5.86 7.68 8.25
C CYS A 62 5.50 6.22 7.93
N ALA A 63 4.21 5.86 7.95
CA ALA A 63 3.75 4.54 7.55
C ALA A 63 4.14 4.20 6.10
N GLY A 64 3.87 5.12 5.17
CA GLY A 64 4.23 4.97 3.76
C GLY A 64 5.74 4.78 3.59
N PHE A 65 6.57 5.60 4.23
CA PHE A 65 8.04 5.46 4.16
C PHE A 65 8.55 4.12 4.71
N GLY A 66 7.91 3.59 5.76
CA GLY A 66 8.23 2.25 6.27
C GLY A 66 7.89 1.13 5.28
N VAL A 67 6.81 1.29 4.52
CA VAL A 67 6.44 0.34 3.44
C VAL A 67 7.42 0.47 2.27
N THR A 68 7.58 1.66 1.72
CA THR A 68 8.30 1.91 0.47
C THR A 68 9.81 1.85 0.67
N GLY A 69 10.37 2.68 1.57
CA GLY A 69 11.80 2.73 1.85
C GLY A 69 12.29 1.51 2.62
N GLY A 70 11.44 0.94 3.47
CA GLY A 70 11.74 -0.20 4.32
C GLY A 70 11.44 -1.53 3.65
N VAL A 71 10.26 -2.09 3.92
CA VAL A 71 9.94 -3.48 3.53
C VAL A 71 10.12 -3.74 2.05
N HIS A 72 9.73 -2.80 1.20
CA HIS A 72 9.83 -2.92 -0.24
C HIS A 72 11.27 -2.77 -0.73
N ARG A 73 11.83 -1.56 -0.74
CA ARG A 73 13.14 -1.29 -1.38
C ARG A 73 14.32 -1.92 -0.63
N LEU A 74 14.34 -1.86 0.71
CA LEU A 74 15.44 -2.42 1.51
C LEU A 74 15.34 -3.95 1.61
N TRP A 75 14.26 -4.47 2.19
CA TRP A 75 14.19 -5.88 2.56
C TRP A 75 13.76 -6.79 1.39
N CYS A 76 12.83 -6.38 0.52
CA CYS A 76 12.48 -7.22 -0.63
C CYS A 76 13.56 -7.20 -1.70
N HIS A 77 13.97 -6.00 -2.11
CA HIS A 77 14.77 -5.80 -3.31
C HIS A 77 16.26 -5.64 -3.06
N ARG A 78 16.68 -5.38 -1.81
CA ARG A 78 18.08 -5.15 -1.46
C ARG A 78 18.69 -4.07 -2.38
N SER A 79 17.91 -3.04 -2.69
CA SER A 79 18.29 -2.00 -3.65
C SER A 79 19.26 -0.97 -3.07
N TYR A 80 19.40 -0.96 -1.75
CA TYR A 80 20.42 -0.25 -1.00
C TYR A 80 20.75 -1.00 0.30
N LYS A 81 21.78 -0.55 1.01
CA LYS A 81 22.13 -1.02 2.36
C LYS A 81 21.86 0.07 3.39
N ALA A 82 21.42 -0.34 4.57
CA ALA A 82 21.11 0.55 5.68
C ALA A 82 21.89 0.16 6.94
N LYS A 83 22.43 1.17 7.64
CA LYS A 83 23.00 1.00 8.99
C LYS A 83 21.89 0.73 10.01
N LEU A 84 22.28 0.22 11.18
CA LEU A 84 21.35 -0.18 12.24
C LEU A 84 20.33 0.91 12.62
N PRO A 85 20.69 2.20 12.80
CA PRO A 85 19.72 3.24 13.15
C PRO A 85 18.60 3.38 12.12
N LEU A 86 18.94 3.41 10.82
CA LEU A 86 17.95 3.51 9.75
C LEU A 86 17.08 2.25 9.68
N ARG A 87 17.66 1.05 9.86
CA ARG A 87 16.87 -0.20 9.91
C ARG A 87 15.84 -0.20 11.03
N ILE A 88 16.20 0.31 12.20
CA ILE A 88 15.27 0.44 13.33
C ILE A 88 14.16 1.46 13.02
N ILE A 89 14.52 2.63 12.45
CA ILE A 89 13.54 3.64 12.06
C ILE A 89 12.54 3.07 11.04
N LEU A 90 13.04 2.41 10.00
CA LEU A 90 12.20 1.81 8.96
C LEU A 90 11.29 0.71 9.52
N MET A 91 11.79 -0.10 10.46
CA MET A 91 10.98 -1.10 11.15
C MET A 91 9.85 -0.44 11.96
N CYS A 92 10.15 0.60 12.76
CA CYS A 92 9.12 1.33 13.51
C CYS A 92 8.10 1.99 12.58
N CYS A 93 8.55 2.65 11.52
CA CYS A 93 7.71 3.24 10.47
C CYS A 93 6.80 2.18 9.82
N TYR A 94 7.35 1.00 9.50
CA TYR A 94 6.56 -0.11 8.95
C TYR A 94 5.52 -0.63 9.95
N SER A 95 5.85 -0.66 11.25
CA SER A 95 4.88 -1.01 12.30
C SER A 95 3.71 -0.01 12.38
N ILE A 96 3.91 1.28 12.02
CA ILE A 96 2.81 2.27 11.90
C ILE A 96 1.87 1.93 10.73
N ALA A 97 2.40 1.32 9.65
CA ALA A 97 1.59 0.89 8.52
C ALA A 97 0.64 -0.28 8.86
N GLY A 98 0.96 -1.05 9.92
CA GLY A 98 0.07 -2.08 10.45
C GLY A 98 -0.17 -3.27 9.52
N GLN A 99 0.68 -3.46 8.51
CA GLN A 99 0.61 -4.58 7.58
C GLN A 99 1.11 -5.88 8.23
N ASN A 100 1.33 -6.95 7.44
CA ASN A 100 1.81 -8.24 7.94
C ASN A 100 3.21 -8.16 8.54
N THR A 101 3.76 -9.29 9.01
CA THR A 101 5.16 -9.32 9.44
C THR A 101 6.08 -8.95 8.27
N ILE A 102 7.24 -8.32 8.54
CA ILE A 102 8.25 -8.03 7.51
C ILE A 102 8.60 -9.31 6.74
N TYR A 103 8.74 -10.45 7.44
CA TYR A 103 9.02 -11.74 6.80
C TYR A 103 7.95 -12.14 5.78
N ASP A 104 6.67 -12.11 6.17
CA ASP A 104 5.59 -12.50 5.28
C ASP A 104 5.43 -11.55 4.09
N TRP A 105 5.56 -10.25 4.34
CA TRP A 105 5.50 -9.23 3.29
C TRP A 105 6.64 -9.43 2.29
N VAL A 106 7.87 -9.62 2.76
CA VAL A 106 9.03 -9.86 1.90
C VAL A 106 8.88 -11.13 1.09
N ARG A 107 8.43 -12.22 1.73
CA ARG A 107 8.20 -13.47 1.03
C ARG A 107 7.15 -13.28 -0.07
N ASP A 108 6.00 -12.73 0.27
CA ASP A 108 4.89 -12.57 -0.67
C ASP A 108 5.25 -11.63 -1.84
N HIS A 109 6.00 -10.56 -1.56
CA HIS A 109 6.47 -9.62 -2.60
C HIS A 109 7.54 -10.23 -3.52
N ARG A 110 8.47 -11.03 -2.97
CA ARG A 110 9.44 -11.79 -3.80
C ARG A 110 8.76 -12.83 -4.68
N ILE A 111 7.70 -13.50 -4.18
CA ILE A 111 6.87 -14.39 -4.98
C ILE A 111 6.19 -13.61 -6.09
N HIS A 112 5.58 -12.47 -5.76
CA HIS A 112 4.88 -11.60 -6.70
C HIS A 112 5.78 -11.21 -7.89
N HIS A 113 6.98 -10.66 -7.65
CA HIS A 113 7.88 -10.33 -8.77
C HIS A 113 8.31 -11.55 -9.60
N LYS A 114 8.53 -12.71 -8.97
CA LYS A 114 9.04 -13.89 -9.66
C LYS A 114 7.97 -14.62 -10.48
N TYR A 115 6.72 -14.55 -10.05
CA TYR A 115 5.60 -15.31 -10.62
C TYR A 115 4.40 -14.42 -10.94
N SER A 116 4.65 -13.13 -11.19
CA SER A 116 3.64 -12.11 -11.46
C SER A 116 2.64 -12.58 -12.50
N GLU A 117 1.36 -12.24 -12.30
CA GLU A 117 0.27 -12.62 -13.21
C GLU A 117 -0.03 -14.13 -13.33
N THR A 118 0.56 -14.98 -12.48
CA THR A 118 0.27 -16.42 -12.43
C THR A 118 -0.43 -16.83 -11.14
N ASP A 119 -0.89 -18.08 -11.06
CA ASP A 119 -1.40 -18.67 -9.81
C ASP A 119 -0.36 -18.79 -8.68
N GLY A 120 0.91 -18.56 -9.00
CA GLY A 120 1.98 -18.39 -8.01
C GLY A 120 1.94 -17.04 -7.31
N ASP A 121 1.41 -15.99 -7.96
CA ASP A 121 1.34 -14.64 -7.43
C ASP A 121 0.24 -14.51 -6.36
N PRO A 122 0.56 -14.07 -5.12
CA PRO A 122 -0.43 -13.91 -4.07
C PRO A 122 -1.55 -12.92 -4.43
N HIS A 123 -1.30 -11.91 -5.24
CA HIS A 123 -2.29 -10.90 -5.63
C HIS A 123 -2.42 -10.79 -7.16
N ASN A 124 -2.40 -11.95 -7.83
CA ASN A 124 -2.54 -12.10 -9.28
C ASN A 124 -3.61 -11.18 -9.90
N ALA A 125 -3.17 -10.16 -10.64
CA ALA A 125 -4.01 -9.17 -11.28
C ALA A 125 -4.94 -9.77 -12.37
N ASN A 126 -4.60 -10.92 -12.95
CA ASN A 126 -5.47 -11.62 -13.92
C ASN A 126 -6.78 -12.13 -13.30
N ARG A 127 -6.86 -12.20 -11.97
CA ARG A 127 -8.09 -12.52 -11.24
C ARG A 127 -9.00 -11.30 -11.03
N GLY A 128 -8.63 -10.15 -11.59
CA GLY A 128 -9.40 -8.92 -11.59
C GLY A 128 -9.07 -7.97 -10.45
N PHE A 129 -9.49 -6.71 -10.63
CA PHE A 129 -9.17 -5.59 -9.73
C PHE A 129 -9.47 -5.90 -8.26
N LEU A 130 -10.68 -6.40 -7.95
CA LEU A 130 -11.10 -6.62 -6.56
C LEU A 130 -10.25 -7.69 -5.87
N TYR A 131 -9.86 -8.74 -6.60
CA TYR A 131 -8.98 -9.77 -6.06
C TYR A 131 -7.60 -9.22 -5.73
N ALA A 132 -6.95 -8.55 -6.69
CA ALA A 132 -5.62 -7.97 -6.50
C ALA A 132 -5.59 -6.85 -5.45
N HIS A 133 -6.70 -6.12 -5.30
CA HIS A 133 -6.81 -5.02 -4.35
C HIS A 133 -6.92 -5.54 -2.90
N VAL A 134 -7.94 -6.37 -2.60
CA VAL A 134 -8.18 -6.83 -1.22
C VAL A 134 -8.63 -8.29 -1.15
N GLY A 135 -9.22 -8.84 -2.21
CA GLY A 135 -9.77 -10.20 -2.20
C GLY A 135 -8.73 -11.27 -1.87
N TRP A 136 -7.46 -11.08 -2.23
CA TRP A 136 -6.38 -12.00 -1.89
C TRP A 136 -6.12 -12.14 -0.39
N LEU A 137 -6.44 -11.12 0.41
CA LEU A 137 -6.35 -11.16 1.88
C LEU A 137 -7.56 -11.84 2.52
N MET A 138 -8.68 -11.92 1.79
CA MET A 138 -9.95 -12.46 2.28
C MET A 138 -10.13 -13.95 1.93
N LEU A 139 -9.22 -14.50 1.12
CA LEU A 139 -9.27 -15.87 0.62
C LEU A 139 -8.01 -16.62 1.00
N ARG A 140 -8.09 -17.95 1.02
CA ARG A 140 -6.90 -18.79 1.16
C ARG A 140 -6.00 -18.60 -0.08
N LYS A 141 -4.69 -18.57 0.13
CA LYS A 141 -3.69 -18.53 -0.95
C LYS A 141 -3.86 -19.75 -1.86
N HIS A 142 -3.66 -19.54 -3.16
CA HIS A 142 -3.68 -20.63 -4.13
C HIS A 142 -2.57 -21.67 -3.81
N PRO A 143 -2.80 -22.98 -4.03
CA PRO A 143 -1.79 -24.01 -3.75
C PRO A 143 -0.44 -23.75 -4.44
N GLU A 144 -0.45 -23.25 -5.67
CA GLU A 144 0.79 -22.89 -6.38
C GLU A 144 1.54 -21.74 -5.69
N CYS A 145 0.86 -20.70 -5.20
CA CYS A 145 1.49 -19.64 -4.40
C CYS A 145 2.22 -20.21 -3.17
N ILE A 146 1.60 -21.16 -2.46
CA ILE A 146 2.22 -21.81 -1.29
C ILE A 146 3.45 -22.63 -1.71
N LYS A 147 3.33 -23.42 -2.78
CA LYS A 147 4.44 -24.24 -3.30
C LYS A 147 5.61 -23.39 -3.76
N LYS A 148 5.36 -22.34 -4.55
CA LYS A 148 6.37 -21.41 -5.05
C LYS A 148 7.00 -20.59 -3.93
N GLY A 149 6.24 -20.24 -2.89
CA GLY A 149 6.75 -19.54 -1.72
C GLY A 149 7.83 -20.29 -0.93
N ARG A 150 7.81 -21.63 -0.96
CA ARG A 150 8.86 -22.47 -0.34
C ARG A 150 10.20 -22.41 -1.10
N LEU A 151 10.19 -21.93 -2.34
CA LEU A 151 11.38 -21.83 -3.20
C LEU A 151 12.04 -20.45 -3.12
N ILE A 152 11.48 -19.52 -2.36
CA ILE A 152 12.04 -18.18 -2.18
C ILE A 152 13.13 -18.25 -1.11
N ASP A 153 14.33 -17.79 -1.46
CA ASP A 153 15.40 -17.58 -0.49
C ASP A 153 15.00 -16.45 0.46
N MET A 154 15.03 -16.75 1.76
CA MET A 154 14.72 -15.83 2.86
C MET A 154 15.87 -15.77 3.87
N SER A 155 17.03 -16.34 3.56
CA SER A 155 18.18 -16.44 4.47
C SER A 155 18.66 -15.06 4.98
N ASP A 156 18.61 -14.04 4.14
CA ASP A 156 18.93 -12.66 4.50
C ASP A 156 17.94 -12.05 5.50
N ILE A 157 16.66 -12.40 5.39
CA ILE A 157 15.61 -11.92 6.29
C ILE A 157 15.65 -12.65 7.63
N VAL A 158 15.98 -13.95 7.60
CA VAL A 158 16.15 -14.75 8.81
C VAL A 158 17.39 -14.32 9.60
N SER A 159 18.46 -13.92 8.91
CA SER A 159 19.70 -13.44 9.53
C SER A 159 19.67 -11.97 9.96
N ASP A 160 18.67 -11.20 9.56
CA ASP A 160 18.53 -9.79 9.94
C ASP A 160 17.97 -9.67 11.39
N PRO A 161 18.77 -9.21 12.39
CA PRO A 161 18.31 -9.13 13.78
C PRO A 161 17.18 -8.14 14.02
N VAL A 162 17.06 -7.08 13.21
CA VAL A 162 15.96 -6.10 13.31
C VAL A 162 14.66 -6.74 12.85
N VAL A 163 14.71 -7.52 11.76
CA VAL A 163 13.54 -8.27 11.29
C VAL A 163 13.14 -9.36 12.28
N GLN A 164 14.10 -10.08 12.86
CA GLN A 164 13.81 -11.09 13.89
C GLN A 164 13.17 -10.45 15.13
N PHE A 165 13.67 -9.29 15.57
CA PHE A 165 13.05 -8.53 16.65
C PHE A 165 11.61 -8.13 16.33
N HIS A 166 11.37 -7.58 15.13
CA HIS A 166 10.02 -7.22 14.69
C HIS A 166 9.10 -8.44 14.64
N HIS A 167 9.56 -9.57 14.09
CA HIS A 167 8.76 -10.79 13.98
C HIS A 167 8.37 -11.32 15.36
N LYS A 168 9.32 -11.42 16.29
CA LYS A 168 9.07 -11.86 17.67
C LYS A 168 8.09 -10.96 18.42
N ASN A 169 8.14 -9.65 18.18
CA ASN A 169 7.31 -8.65 18.87
C ASN A 169 6.16 -8.11 18.01
N PHE A 170 5.80 -8.79 16.92
CA PHE A 170 4.96 -8.21 15.86
C PHE A 170 3.64 -7.65 16.37
N VAL A 171 2.91 -8.41 17.18
CA VAL A 171 1.62 -7.98 17.74
C VAL A 171 1.78 -6.74 18.61
N LEU A 172 2.79 -6.72 19.47
CA LEU A 172 3.09 -5.56 20.32
C LEU A 172 3.44 -4.34 19.47
N MET A 173 4.35 -4.47 18.51
CA MET A 173 4.77 -3.37 17.65
C MET A 173 3.61 -2.82 16.82
N LYS A 174 2.77 -3.71 16.26
CA LYS A 174 1.58 -3.32 15.50
C LYS A 174 0.59 -2.57 16.40
N LEU A 175 0.23 -3.10 17.56
CA LEU A 175 -0.71 -2.43 18.45
C LEU A 175 -0.17 -1.06 18.92
N LEU A 176 1.09 -1.02 19.32
CA LEU A 176 1.73 0.18 19.81
C LEU A 176 1.86 1.27 18.74
N PHE A 177 2.46 0.95 17.59
CA PHE A 177 2.80 1.93 16.56
C PHE A 177 1.66 2.22 15.58
N CYS A 178 0.74 1.28 15.31
CA CYS A 178 -0.36 1.50 14.37
C CYS A 178 -1.60 2.12 15.03
N PHE A 179 -1.86 1.81 16.31
CA PHE A 179 -3.13 2.17 16.96
C PHE A 179 -2.95 2.99 18.23
N ILE A 180 -2.15 2.53 19.20
CA ILE A 180 -2.06 3.19 20.51
C ILE A 180 -1.35 4.55 20.40
N LEU A 181 -0.09 4.59 19.98
CA LEU A 181 0.66 5.85 19.90
C LEU A 181 0.01 6.85 18.93
N PRO A 182 -0.42 6.45 17.71
CA PRO A 182 -1.11 7.38 16.81
C PRO A 182 -2.38 7.97 17.42
N THR A 183 -3.13 7.24 18.24
CA THR A 183 -4.33 7.74 18.90
C THR A 183 -4.00 8.65 20.08
N PHE A 184 -3.03 8.28 20.91
CA PHE A 184 -2.71 9.05 22.12
C PHE A 184 -1.99 10.36 21.83
N ILE A 185 -1.15 10.41 20.80
CA ILE A 185 -0.35 11.61 20.50
C ILE A 185 -1.23 12.85 20.19
N PRO A 186 -2.17 12.82 19.23
CA PRO A 186 -3.04 13.97 18.96
C PRO A 186 -3.94 14.31 20.15
N TRP A 187 -4.41 13.30 20.88
CA TRP A 187 -5.29 13.50 22.04
C TRP A 187 -4.57 14.24 23.17
N TYR A 188 -3.37 13.79 23.53
CA TYR A 188 -2.65 14.33 24.69
C TYR A 188 -1.88 15.61 24.35
N PHE A 189 -1.27 15.71 23.16
CA PHE A 189 -0.34 16.80 22.83
C PHE A 189 -0.92 17.87 21.90
N PHE A 190 -2.02 17.59 21.19
CA PHE A 190 -2.55 18.49 20.14
C PHE A 190 -4.02 18.87 20.36
N GLY A 191 -4.54 18.67 21.57
CA GLY A 191 -5.89 19.10 21.96
C GLY A 191 -7.03 18.41 21.19
N GLU A 192 -6.75 17.30 20.50
CA GLU A 192 -7.79 16.50 19.84
C GLU A 192 -8.64 15.79 20.90
N THR A 193 -9.94 15.57 20.67
CA THR A 193 -10.69 14.67 21.56
C THR A 193 -10.20 13.22 21.36
N PHE A 194 -10.23 12.40 22.41
CA PHE A 194 -9.82 11.00 22.30
C PHE A 194 -10.57 10.26 21.19
N LEU A 195 -11.88 10.46 21.10
CA LEU A 195 -12.74 9.82 20.10
C LEU A 195 -12.34 10.23 18.68
N MET A 196 -12.12 11.52 18.42
CA MET A 196 -11.70 11.99 17.09
C MET A 196 -10.31 11.52 16.72
N SER A 197 -9.38 11.50 17.67
CA SER A 197 -8.03 10.96 17.46
C SER A 197 -8.07 9.48 17.08
N PHE A 198 -8.85 8.68 17.84
CA PHE A 198 -9.03 7.26 17.58
C PHE A 198 -9.65 7.00 16.20
N PHE A 199 -10.75 7.67 15.85
CA PHE A 199 -11.38 7.53 14.53
C PHE A 199 -10.46 7.96 13.39
N SER A 200 -9.80 9.10 13.54
CA SER A 200 -8.88 9.65 12.54
C SER A 200 -7.70 8.72 12.25
N GLN A 201 -7.14 8.09 13.29
CA GLN A 201 -5.88 7.34 13.20
C GLN A 201 -6.08 5.84 12.96
N CYS A 202 -7.09 5.23 13.59
CA CYS A 202 -7.35 3.80 13.49
C CYS A 202 -8.25 3.44 12.29
N PHE A 203 -9.11 4.35 11.83
CA PHE A 203 -9.99 4.10 10.69
C PHE A 203 -9.55 4.91 9.49
N VAL A 204 -9.62 6.24 9.54
CA VAL A 204 -9.39 7.07 8.34
C VAL A 204 -7.97 6.88 7.81
N ARG A 205 -6.95 7.13 8.63
CA ARG A 205 -5.54 6.96 8.23
C ARG A 205 -5.22 5.53 7.83
N TYR A 206 -5.56 4.56 8.68
CA TYR A 206 -5.17 3.17 8.48
C TYR A 206 -5.83 2.57 7.22
N VAL A 207 -7.15 2.75 7.05
CA VAL A 207 -7.88 2.27 5.87
C VAL A 207 -7.38 2.94 4.60
N LEU A 208 -7.15 4.26 4.60
CA LEU A 208 -6.57 4.95 3.45
C LEU A 208 -5.17 4.42 3.11
N SER A 209 -4.31 4.23 4.12
CA SER A 209 -2.95 3.72 3.92
C SER A 209 -2.94 2.32 3.31
N LEU A 210 -3.86 1.44 3.75
CA LEU A 210 -4.06 0.12 3.17
C LEU A 210 -4.47 0.21 1.70
N ASN A 211 -5.51 1.01 1.39
CA ASN A 211 -5.99 1.17 0.02
C ASN A 211 -4.93 1.78 -0.90
N PHE A 212 -4.12 2.72 -0.42
CA PHE A 212 -3.01 3.27 -1.22
C PHE A 212 -1.96 2.21 -1.55
N THR A 213 -1.65 1.32 -0.60
CA THR A 213 -0.75 0.18 -0.87
C THR A 213 -1.40 -0.79 -1.87
N TRP A 214 -2.66 -1.12 -1.67
CA TRP A 214 -3.40 -2.08 -2.50
C TRP A 214 -3.67 -1.58 -3.92
N LEU A 215 -3.70 -0.26 -4.13
CA LEU A 215 -3.75 0.33 -5.47
C LEU A 215 -2.51 -0.01 -6.30
N VAL A 216 -1.35 -0.21 -5.67
CA VAL A 216 -0.13 -0.66 -6.37
C VAL A 216 -0.36 -2.06 -6.94
N ASN A 217 -0.91 -2.98 -6.15
CA ASN A 217 -1.20 -4.35 -6.60
C ASN A 217 -2.31 -4.41 -7.66
N SER A 218 -3.30 -3.52 -7.59
CA SER A 218 -4.47 -3.56 -8.48
C SER A 218 -4.37 -2.57 -9.63
N ALA A 219 -4.47 -1.27 -9.36
CA ALA A 219 -4.51 -0.24 -10.39
C ALA A 219 -3.20 -0.18 -11.18
N ALA A 220 -2.05 -0.31 -10.52
CA ALA A 220 -0.76 -0.27 -11.21
C ALA A 220 -0.40 -1.58 -11.95
N HIS A 221 -1.25 -2.62 -11.90
CA HIS A 221 -1.16 -3.80 -12.76
C HIS A 221 -2.21 -3.83 -13.88
N LEU A 222 -3.19 -2.92 -13.86
CA LEU A 222 -4.33 -2.95 -14.78
C LEU A 222 -4.46 -1.69 -15.63
N TYR A 223 -4.01 -0.54 -15.12
CA TYR A 223 -4.25 0.76 -15.75
C TYR A 223 -2.98 1.60 -15.77
N GLY A 224 -2.54 1.98 -16.96
CA GLY A 224 -1.37 2.83 -17.17
C GLY A 224 -0.70 2.53 -18.51
N ASN A 225 0.50 3.08 -18.68
CA ASN A 225 1.33 2.84 -19.86
C ASN A 225 2.47 1.86 -19.55
N HIS A 226 3.11 1.31 -20.58
CA HIS A 226 4.20 0.33 -20.47
C HIS A 226 5.47 0.78 -21.22
N PRO A 227 6.07 1.92 -20.83
CA PRO A 227 7.19 2.52 -21.56
C PRO A 227 8.48 1.69 -21.54
N TYR A 228 8.64 0.75 -20.61
CA TYR A 228 9.85 -0.06 -20.44
C TYR A 228 9.68 -1.49 -20.97
N ASP A 229 8.55 -2.13 -20.67
CA ASP A 229 8.23 -3.46 -21.20
C ASP A 229 6.73 -3.65 -21.34
N LYS A 230 6.24 -3.72 -22.58
CA LYS A 230 4.82 -3.91 -22.92
C LYS A 230 4.32 -5.35 -22.79
N ARG A 231 5.20 -6.29 -22.45
CA ARG A 231 4.86 -7.73 -22.36
C ARG A 231 4.43 -8.14 -20.95
N ILE A 232 4.57 -7.24 -19.98
CA ILE A 232 4.18 -7.44 -18.58
C ILE A 232 2.99 -6.53 -18.23
N ASN A 233 2.16 -6.93 -17.27
CA ASN A 233 1.00 -6.15 -16.84
C ASN A 233 1.33 -4.88 -16.00
N PRO A 234 2.36 -4.86 -15.12
CA PRO A 234 2.76 -3.67 -14.35
C PRO A 234 2.86 -2.43 -15.23
N ALA A 235 2.19 -1.35 -14.84
CA ALA A 235 1.97 -0.16 -15.63
C ALA A 235 2.40 1.10 -14.86
N GLU A 236 2.87 2.11 -15.59
CA GLU A 236 3.12 3.44 -15.03
C GLU A 236 1.78 4.15 -14.76
N ASN A 237 1.52 4.44 -13.48
CA ASN A 237 0.30 5.09 -13.04
C ASN A 237 0.61 6.27 -12.10
N ARG A 238 0.56 7.49 -12.64
CA ARG A 238 0.88 8.72 -11.91
C ARG A 238 -0.05 8.97 -10.71
N ALA A 239 -1.32 8.60 -10.80
CA ALA A 239 -2.27 8.77 -9.70
C ALA A 239 -1.90 7.86 -8.52
N VAL A 240 -1.54 6.60 -8.79
CA VAL A 240 -1.01 5.67 -7.78
C VAL A 240 0.31 6.21 -7.20
N SER A 241 1.19 6.75 -8.04
CA SER A 241 2.48 7.29 -7.59
C SER A 241 2.33 8.43 -6.57
N VAL A 242 1.34 9.31 -6.75
CA VAL A 242 1.04 10.39 -5.80
C VAL A 242 0.58 9.86 -4.44
N VAL A 243 -0.33 8.87 -4.42
CA VAL A 243 -0.91 8.37 -3.16
C VAL A 243 -0.03 7.32 -2.47
N ALA A 244 0.81 6.61 -3.21
CA ALA A 244 1.71 5.55 -2.73
C ALA A 244 3.18 6.01 -2.67
N MET A 245 3.45 7.31 -2.52
CA MET A 245 4.80 7.87 -2.28
C MET A 245 5.88 7.48 -3.30
N GLY A 246 5.49 7.29 -4.57
CA GLY A 246 6.38 6.96 -5.68
C GLY A 246 6.28 5.54 -6.22
N GLU A 247 5.48 4.66 -5.62
CA GLU A 247 5.40 3.25 -6.05
C GLU A 247 4.50 3.00 -7.28
N GLY A 248 3.93 4.06 -7.87
CA GLY A 248 3.10 3.95 -9.07
C GLY A 248 3.88 3.86 -10.38
N TRP A 249 5.22 3.98 -10.34
CA TRP A 249 6.10 3.77 -11.50
C TRP A 249 6.39 2.28 -11.68
N HIS A 250 5.30 1.51 -11.88
CA HIS A 250 5.30 0.08 -11.63
C HIS A 250 5.83 -0.75 -12.80
N ASN A 251 5.70 -0.25 -14.04
CA ASN A 251 6.34 -0.88 -15.20
C ASN A 251 7.86 -0.82 -15.07
N TYR A 252 8.39 0.35 -14.72
CA TYR A 252 9.82 0.52 -14.44
C TYR A 252 10.28 -0.39 -13.32
N HIS A 253 9.55 -0.39 -12.21
CA HIS A 253 9.91 -1.14 -11.02
C HIS A 253 9.99 -2.65 -11.30
N HIS A 254 9.06 -3.22 -12.05
CA HIS A 254 9.11 -4.64 -12.39
C HIS A 254 10.21 -5.00 -13.40
N VAL A 255 10.62 -4.05 -14.24
CA VAL A 255 11.75 -4.23 -15.16
C VAL A 255 13.10 -4.10 -14.44
N PHE A 256 13.24 -3.15 -13.52
CA PHE A 256 14.45 -2.89 -12.75
C PHE A 256 14.21 -2.96 -11.23
N PRO A 257 13.83 -4.14 -10.70
CA PRO A 257 13.42 -4.26 -9.30
C PRO A 257 14.54 -3.95 -8.30
N TRP A 258 15.81 -3.95 -8.74
CA TRP A 258 16.96 -3.62 -7.89
C TRP A 258 17.27 -2.12 -7.81
N ASP A 259 16.56 -1.26 -8.54
CA ASP A 259 16.75 0.20 -8.43
C ASP A 259 16.20 0.73 -7.10
N TYR A 260 17.00 1.48 -6.33
CA TYR A 260 16.55 2.06 -5.07
C TYR A 260 15.49 3.16 -5.22
N LYS A 261 15.40 3.76 -6.40
CA LYS A 261 14.39 4.77 -6.73
C LYS A 261 13.04 4.15 -7.05
N ALA A 262 13.01 2.90 -7.52
CA ALA A 262 11.84 2.25 -8.12
C ALA A 262 11.20 3.08 -9.26
N ALA A 263 11.95 4.01 -9.87
CA ALA A 263 11.49 4.89 -10.94
C ALA A 263 12.69 5.45 -11.70
N GLU A 264 12.58 5.58 -13.03
CA GLU A 264 13.62 6.25 -13.83
C GLU A 264 13.61 7.77 -13.61
N LEU A 265 12.41 8.35 -13.70
CA LEU A 265 12.19 9.78 -13.82
C LEU A 265 11.22 10.23 -12.74
N GLY A 266 11.76 10.82 -11.68
CA GLY A 266 10.97 11.43 -10.63
C GLY A 266 11.73 12.60 -10.04
N ASN A 267 11.19 13.80 -10.23
CA ASN A 267 11.46 14.87 -9.26
C ASN A 267 10.87 14.40 -7.92
N TYR A 268 11.48 14.79 -6.79
CA TYR A 268 11.05 14.35 -5.45
C TYR A 268 9.54 14.57 -5.14
N SER A 269 8.85 15.39 -5.93
CA SER A 269 7.41 15.65 -5.84
C SER A 269 6.50 14.43 -6.03
N VAL A 270 6.97 13.40 -6.75
CA VAL A 270 6.21 12.16 -7.01
C VAL A 270 7.00 10.91 -6.61
N ASN A 271 8.06 11.08 -5.81
CA ASN A 271 8.83 9.98 -5.24
C ASN A 271 9.50 10.43 -3.93
N VAL A 272 8.65 10.71 -2.94
CA VAL A 272 9.06 11.22 -1.62
C VAL A 272 9.94 10.21 -0.89
N THR A 273 9.77 8.91 -1.17
CA THR A 273 10.63 7.86 -0.61
C THR A 273 12.09 8.05 -1.02
N THR A 274 12.35 8.28 -2.30
CA THR A 274 13.71 8.51 -2.81
C THR A 274 14.35 9.74 -2.16
N PHE A 275 13.59 10.82 -1.95
CA PHE A 275 14.08 12.00 -1.25
C PHE A 275 14.63 11.66 0.14
N TRP A 276 13.86 10.93 0.95
CA TRP A 276 14.30 10.56 2.30
C TRP A 276 15.49 9.61 2.28
N LEU A 277 15.54 8.66 1.33
CA LEU A 277 16.71 7.78 1.16
C LEU A 277 17.97 8.57 0.79
N ASP A 278 17.86 9.59 -0.06
CA ASP A 278 18.98 10.46 -0.43
C ASP A 278 19.44 11.32 0.77
N VAL A 279 18.52 11.77 1.63
CA VAL A 279 18.87 12.44 2.91
C VAL A 279 19.64 11.48 3.83
N PHE A 280 19.15 10.25 4.02
CA PHE A 280 19.85 9.26 4.83
C PHE A 280 21.19 8.84 4.23
N SER A 281 21.32 8.89 2.90
CA SER A 281 22.57 8.64 2.20
C SER A 281 23.61 9.73 2.48
N LYS A 282 23.19 11.00 2.47
CA LYS A 282 24.07 12.15 2.80
C LYS A 282 24.67 12.07 4.21
N ILE A 283 23.94 11.52 5.18
CA ILE A 283 24.45 11.30 6.55
C ILE A 283 25.11 9.92 6.73
N GLY A 284 25.27 9.15 5.65
CA GLY A 284 25.95 7.86 5.62
C GLY A 284 25.20 6.73 6.33
N TRP A 285 23.88 6.84 6.48
CA TRP A 285 23.02 5.81 7.07
C TRP A 285 22.44 4.86 6.01
N ALA A 286 22.16 5.38 4.82
CA ALA A 286 21.93 4.59 3.61
C ALA A 286 23.20 4.61 2.75
N TYR A 287 23.52 3.51 2.07
CA TYR A 287 24.70 3.39 1.20
C TYR A 287 24.48 2.29 0.16
N ASP A 288 25.39 2.18 -0.82
CA ASP A 288 25.30 1.17 -1.89
C ASP A 288 23.96 1.24 -2.66
N LEU A 289 23.53 2.47 -2.97
CA LEU A 289 22.26 2.76 -3.63
C LEU A 289 22.35 2.39 -5.12
N LYS A 290 21.65 1.34 -5.54
CA LYS A 290 21.74 0.77 -6.88
C LYS A 290 20.84 1.48 -7.88
N GLN A 291 21.34 1.72 -9.08
CA GLN A 291 20.59 2.26 -10.22
C GLN A 291 21.05 1.61 -11.52
N PRO A 292 20.16 1.37 -12.50
CA PRO A 292 20.57 0.96 -13.83
C PRO A 292 21.27 2.10 -14.57
N SER A 293 22.22 1.76 -15.43
CA SER A 293 22.85 2.74 -16.32
C SER A 293 21.83 3.32 -17.31
N LYS A 294 22.00 4.58 -17.71
CA LYS A 294 21.15 5.22 -18.73
C LYS A 294 21.09 4.44 -20.05
N ASP A 295 22.20 3.82 -20.46
CA ASP A 295 22.25 3.01 -21.69
C ASP A 295 21.50 1.69 -21.56
N LEU A 296 21.45 1.10 -20.35
CA LEU A 296 20.60 -0.06 -20.09
C LEU A 296 19.13 0.32 -20.21
N VAL A 297 18.73 1.42 -19.57
CA VAL A 297 17.33 1.89 -19.62
C VAL A 297 16.92 2.22 -21.06
N ARG A 298 17.75 2.96 -21.80
CA ARG A 298 17.50 3.30 -23.22
C ARG A 298 17.28 2.05 -24.08
N ARG A 299 18.21 1.10 -24.02
CA ARG A 299 18.11 -0.16 -24.79
C ARG A 299 16.88 -0.98 -24.42
N THR A 300 16.46 -0.96 -23.15
CA THR A 300 15.23 -1.63 -22.72
C THR A 300 14.00 -0.97 -23.34
N ILE A 301 13.90 0.36 -23.28
CA ILE A 301 12.81 1.12 -23.89
C ILE A 301 12.74 0.85 -25.40
N GLU A 302 13.85 0.95 -26.13
CA GLU A 302 13.92 0.72 -27.57
C GLU A 302 13.48 -0.69 -27.96
N LYS A 303 13.85 -1.69 -27.14
CA LYS A 303 13.61 -3.10 -27.45
C LYS A 303 12.22 -3.59 -27.04
N TYR A 304 11.71 -3.13 -25.89
CA TYR A 304 10.53 -3.71 -25.24
C TYR A 304 9.43 -2.72 -24.92
N GLY A 305 9.70 -1.41 -24.97
CA GLY A 305 8.73 -0.37 -24.67
C GLY A 305 7.54 -0.33 -25.66
N ASP A 306 6.45 0.28 -25.21
CA ASP A 306 5.25 0.56 -26.00
C ASP A 306 5.29 1.88 -26.78
N GLY A 307 6.39 2.64 -26.69
CA GLY A 307 6.54 3.94 -27.34
C GLY A 307 5.95 5.13 -26.57
N THR A 308 5.42 4.91 -25.36
CA THR A 308 4.87 5.99 -24.52
C THR A 308 5.93 6.71 -23.67
N HIS A 309 7.18 6.22 -23.67
CA HIS A 309 8.26 6.84 -22.93
C HIS A 309 8.49 8.30 -23.40
N ILE A 310 8.80 9.22 -22.49
CA ILE A 310 8.89 10.65 -22.82
C ILE A 310 9.95 10.97 -23.89
N THR A 311 11.01 10.16 -23.98
CA THR A 311 12.09 10.32 -24.97
C THR A 311 11.78 9.65 -26.31
N ALA A 312 10.74 8.81 -26.41
CA ALA A 312 10.38 8.13 -27.64
C ALA A 312 10.02 9.12 -28.78
N ARG A 313 9.59 10.34 -28.43
CA ARG A 313 9.30 11.41 -29.39
C ARG A 313 10.55 12.09 -29.97
N ILE A 314 11.72 11.90 -29.36
CA ILE A 314 12.96 12.58 -29.77
C ILE A 314 13.74 11.73 -30.79
N GLY A 315 13.60 10.40 -30.76
CA GLY A 315 14.28 9.50 -31.70
C GLY A 315 13.82 9.59 -33.16
N HIS A 316 12.76 10.35 -33.45
CA HIS A 316 12.28 10.66 -34.80
C HIS A 316 12.72 12.03 -35.33
N MET A 317 13.44 12.82 -34.54
CA MET A 317 14.11 14.01 -35.08
C MET A 317 15.46 13.57 -35.65
N GLU A 318 15.64 13.69 -36.97
CA GLU A 318 16.93 13.48 -37.63
C GLU A 318 18.01 14.28 -36.88
N GLU A 319 19.15 13.65 -36.61
CA GLU A 319 20.34 14.38 -36.17
C GLU A 319 20.60 15.49 -37.19
N VAL A 320 20.61 16.74 -36.73
CA VAL A 320 21.04 17.86 -37.56
C VAL A 320 22.48 17.53 -38.00
N PRO A 321 22.76 17.40 -39.31
CA PRO A 321 24.11 17.12 -39.76
C PRO A 321 25.04 18.17 -39.19
N ALA A 322 26.22 17.74 -38.71
CA ALA A 322 27.25 18.69 -38.33
C ALA A 322 27.46 19.68 -39.49
N PRO A 323 27.59 20.99 -39.21
CA PRO A 323 27.87 21.96 -40.25
C PRO A 323 29.09 21.47 -41.03
N ALA A 324 28.96 21.38 -42.35
CA ALA A 324 30.06 21.00 -43.21
C ALA A 324 31.20 21.99 -42.96
N ASP A 325 32.38 21.48 -42.60
CA ASP A 325 33.60 22.29 -42.57
C ASP A 325 33.96 22.70 -44.01
N SER A 326 33.41 23.82 -44.48
CA SER A 326 34.00 24.81 -45.40
C SER A 326 32.95 25.78 -45.95
#